data_AF-A0A9D6IKV1-F1
#
_entry.id   AF-A0A9D6IKV1-F1
#
_cell.length_a   1.000
_cell.length_b   1.000
_cell.length_c   1.000
_cell.angle_alpha   90.00
_cell.angle_beta   90.00
_cell.angle_gamma   90.00
#
_symmetry.space_group_name_H-M   'P 1'
#
loop_
_entity.id
_entity.type
_entity.pdbx_description
1 polymer ?
#
loop_
_entity_poly.entity_id
_entity_poly.type
_entity_poly.pdbx_seq_one_letter_code
_entity_poly.pdbx_strand_id
1 'polypeptide(L)'
;MKKNARGTTIARPLTAKQRREVAALAQRPDGEIDYSDIPPLEDKFWRDAVRNPFYRPVKRQLTVRLDVDVLVWLRSQGRGYQTRINALLREEMLKRMGKKTA
;
A
#
# COMPACT_ATOMS: atom_id res chain seq x y z
N MET A 1 -22.89 25.48 9.17
CA MET A 1 -21.75 24.54 9.22
C MET A 1 -22.28 23.12 9.30
N LYS A 2 -22.30 22.37 8.18
CA LYS A 2 -22.69 20.96 8.17
C LYS A 2 -21.40 20.13 8.27
N LYS A 3 -21.28 19.27 9.29
CA LYS A 3 -20.13 18.38 9.47
C LYS A 3 -20.39 17.11 8.66
N ASN A 4 -19.55 16.87 7.67
CA ASN A 4 -19.64 15.71 6.78
C ASN A 4 -18.83 14.59 7.42
N ALA A 5 -19.47 13.74 8.22
CA ALA A 5 -18.84 12.56 8.80
C ALA A 5 -18.61 11.53 7.69
N ARG A 6 -17.37 11.48 7.17
CA ARG A 6 -16.94 10.46 6.21
C ARG A 6 -16.81 9.11 6.94
N GLY A 7 -17.60 8.14 6.47
CA GLY A 7 -17.55 6.70 6.69
C GLY A 7 -16.54 6.18 7.72
N THR A 8 -17.00 5.99 8.95
CA THR A 8 -16.46 4.96 9.84
C THR A 8 -17.35 3.74 9.66
N THR A 9 -16.91 2.73 8.91
CA THR A 9 -17.54 1.42 8.93
C THR A 9 -17.27 0.84 10.31
N ILE A 10 -18.17 1.11 11.26
CA ILE A 10 -18.13 0.48 12.58
C ILE A 10 -18.31 -1.01 12.29
N ALA A 11 -17.25 -1.81 12.48
CA ALA A 11 -17.33 -3.25 12.29
C ALA A 11 -18.46 -3.77 13.18
N ARG A 12 -19.51 -4.30 12.56
CA ARG A 12 -20.68 -4.81 13.29
C ARG A 12 -20.20 -5.93 14.22
N PRO A 13 -20.56 -5.91 15.51
CA PRO A 13 -20.14 -6.97 16.42
C PRO A 13 -20.70 -8.30 15.93
N LEU A 14 -19.86 -9.35 15.96
CA LEU A 14 -20.26 -10.70 15.57
C LEU A 14 -21.43 -11.16 16.44
N THR A 15 -22.44 -11.74 15.79
CA THR A 15 -23.56 -12.41 16.46
C THR A 15 -23.07 -13.61 17.25
N ALA A 16 -23.85 -14.06 18.24
CA ALA A 16 -23.51 -15.23 19.05
C ALA A 16 -23.32 -16.50 18.17
N LYS A 17 -24.12 -16.64 17.10
CA LYS A 17 -23.98 -17.73 16.13
C LYS A 17 -22.62 -17.68 15.40
N GLN A 18 -22.26 -16.51 14.85
CA GLN A 18 -20.98 -16.34 14.16
C GLN A 18 -19.77 -16.57 15.09
N ARG A 19 -19.85 -16.13 16.35
CA ARG A 19 -18.77 -16.38 17.33
C ARG A 19 -18.59 -17.87 17.59
N ARG A 20 -19.67 -18.63 17.69
CA ARG A 20 -19.63 -20.09 17.86
C ARG A 20 -19.06 -20.78 16.63
N GLU A 21 -19.45 -20.34 15.43
CA GLU A 21 -18.89 -20.85 14.17
C GLU A 21 -17.38 -20.60 14.06
N VAL A 22 -16.92 -19.37 14.33
CA VAL A 22 -15.48 -19.05 14.32
C VAL A 22 -14.72 -19.86 15.37
N ALA A 23 -15.27 -20.01 16.58
CA ALA A 23 -14.64 -20.82 17.62
C ALA A 23 -14.56 -22.31 17.27
N ALA A 24 -15.54 -22.84 16.52
CA ALA A 24 -15.52 -24.20 16.01
C ALA A 24 -14.49 -24.39 14.88
N LEU A 25 -14.39 -23.42 13.95
CA LEU A 25 -13.40 -23.43 12.88
C LEU A 25 -11.97 -23.34 13.42
N ALA A 26 -11.73 -22.52 14.44
CA ALA A 26 -10.41 -22.36 15.06
C ALA A 26 -9.90 -23.62 15.78
N GLN A 27 -10.78 -24.59 16.07
CA GLN A 27 -10.42 -25.86 16.71
C GLN A 27 -10.22 -27.00 15.70
N ARG A 28 -10.52 -26.78 14.41
CA ARG A 28 -10.26 -27.78 13.37
C ARG A 28 -8.77 -27.86 13.05
N PRO A 29 -8.21 -29.05 12.81
CA PRO A 29 -6.82 -29.20 12.42
C PRO A 29 -6.58 -28.72 10.98
N ASP A 30 -5.42 -28.14 10.72
CA ASP A 30 -5.05 -27.60 9.40
C ASP A 30 -5.06 -28.67 8.28
N GLY A 31 -4.88 -29.95 8.63
CA GLY A 31 -4.92 -31.05 7.66
C GLY A 31 -6.31 -31.35 7.07
N GLU A 32 -7.38 -30.82 7.68
CA GLU A 32 -8.74 -30.88 7.12
C GLU A 32 -9.03 -29.73 6.15
N ILE A 33 -8.08 -28.79 5.97
CA ILE A 33 -8.24 -27.68 5.02
C ILE A 33 -8.04 -28.22 3.60
N ASP A 34 -9.10 -28.18 2.81
CA ASP A 34 -9.06 -28.49 1.38
C ASP A 34 -8.50 -27.27 0.60
N TYR A 35 -7.45 -27.52 -0.18
CA TYR A 35 -6.82 -26.54 -1.06
C TYR A 35 -6.98 -26.89 -2.55
N SER A 36 -7.83 -27.88 -2.88
CA SER A 36 -7.98 -28.39 -4.26
C SER A 36 -8.39 -27.34 -5.28
N ASP A 37 -9.08 -26.28 -4.83
CA ASP A 37 -9.54 -25.15 -5.64
C ASP A 37 -8.52 -23.99 -5.72
N ILE A 38 -7.48 -23.99 -4.88
CA ILE A 38 -6.52 -22.90 -4.75
C ILE A 38 -5.11 -23.45 -5.02
N PRO A 39 -4.57 -23.32 -6.25
CA PRO A 39 -3.23 -23.78 -6.55
C PRO A 39 -2.18 -22.98 -5.75
N PRO A 40 -1.06 -23.60 -5.34
CA PRO A 40 0.01 -22.92 -4.63
C PRO A 40 0.64 -21.82 -5.50
N LEU A 41 0.96 -20.68 -4.89
CA LEU A 41 1.61 -19.55 -5.57
C LEU A 41 3.12 -19.82 -5.70
N GLU A 42 3.55 -20.28 -6.87
CA GLU A 42 4.97 -20.52 -7.18
C GLU A 42 5.79 -19.23 -7.33
N ASP A 43 7.12 -19.33 -7.28
CA ASP A 43 8.05 -18.19 -7.47
C ASP A 43 7.82 -17.43 -8.79
N LYS A 44 7.31 -18.12 -9.82
CA LYS A 44 6.92 -17.48 -11.09
C LYS A 44 5.82 -16.44 -10.90
N PHE A 45 4.82 -16.72 -10.06
CA PHE A 45 3.76 -15.77 -9.75
C PHE A 45 4.32 -14.52 -9.08
N TRP A 46 5.24 -14.69 -8.11
CA TRP A 46 5.82 -13.58 -7.35
C TRP A 46 6.74 -12.69 -8.18
N ARG A 47 7.39 -13.23 -9.22
CA ARG A 47 8.21 -12.44 -10.15
C ARG A 47 7.40 -11.37 -10.89
N ASP A 48 6.17 -11.71 -11.28
CA ASP A 48 5.28 -10.82 -12.05
C ASP A 48 4.22 -10.12 -11.17
N ALA A 49 4.21 -10.41 -9.88
CA ALA A 49 3.21 -9.88 -8.95
C ALA A 49 3.29 -8.35 -8.86
N VAL A 50 2.19 -7.69 -9.24
CA VAL A 50 2.06 -6.24 -9.12
C VAL A 50 1.86 -5.89 -7.65
N ARG A 51 2.72 -5.01 -7.12
CA ARG A 51 2.56 -4.47 -5.76
C ARG A 51 1.18 -3.85 -5.60
N ASN A 52 0.51 -4.18 -4.49
CA ASN A 52 -0.84 -3.76 -4.16
C ASN A 52 -1.17 -2.33 -4.67
N PRO A 53 -2.08 -2.17 -5.66
CA PRO A 53 -2.38 -0.88 -6.27
C PRO A 53 -3.02 0.11 -5.28
N PHE A 54 -3.53 -0.38 -4.16
CA PHE A 54 -4.13 0.43 -3.10
C PHE A 54 -3.10 0.98 -2.10
N TYR A 55 -1.84 0.57 -2.18
CA TYR A 55 -0.80 1.13 -1.32
C TYR A 55 -0.54 2.59 -1.70
N ARG A 56 -1.00 3.51 -0.84
CA ARG A 56 -0.74 4.95 -0.96
C ARG A 56 0.20 5.38 0.16
N PRO A 57 1.48 5.67 -0.14
CA PRO A 57 2.41 6.19 0.86
C PRO A 57 1.84 7.46 1.52
N VAL A 58 1.90 7.52 2.84
CA VAL A 58 1.50 8.70 3.61
C VAL A 58 2.49 9.82 3.31
N LYS A 59 2.01 10.88 2.65
CA LYS A 59 2.81 12.09 2.37
C LYS A 59 2.72 13.03 3.56
N ARG A 60 3.86 13.54 4.01
CA ARG A 60 3.91 14.62 5.01
C ARG A 60 4.18 15.94 4.30
N GLN A 61 3.43 16.98 4.65
CA GLN A 61 3.67 18.33 4.16
C GLN A 61 4.87 18.91 4.91
N LEU A 62 5.91 19.29 4.17
CA LEU A 62 7.14 19.86 4.70
C LEU A 62 7.48 21.11 3.87
N THR A 63 8.04 22.13 4.51
CA THR A 63 8.59 23.30 3.83
C THR A 63 10.05 23.02 3.48
N VAL A 64 10.37 22.94 2.18
CA VAL A 64 11.73 22.68 1.68
C VAL A 64 12.12 23.80 0.73
N ARG A 65 13.39 24.22 0.77
CA ARG A 65 13.97 25.15 -0.19
C ARG A 65 14.58 24.38 -1.35
N LEU A 66 14.31 24.83 -2.57
CA LEU A 66 14.84 24.28 -3.82
C LEU A 66 15.47 25.42 -4.61
N ASP A 67 16.52 25.12 -5.36
CA ASP A 67 17.15 26.09 -6.23
C ASP A 67 16.19 26.54 -7.34
N VAL A 68 16.37 27.80 -7.77
CA VAL A 68 15.45 28.47 -8.70
C VAL A 68 15.48 27.81 -10.08
N ASP A 69 16.66 27.44 -10.56
CA ASP A 69 16.88 26.74 -11.82
C ASP A 69 16.20 25.35 -11.84
N VAL A 70 16.35 24.58 -10.76
CA VAL A 70 15.68 23.28 -10.57
C VAL A 70 14.16 23.46 -10.60
N LEU A 71 13.64 24.49 -9.95
CA LEU A 71 12.21 24.78 -9.94
C LEU A 71 11.70 25.17 -11.33
N VAL A 72 12.45 26.00 -12.07
CA VAL A 72 12.12 26.41 -13.45
C VAL A 72 12.11 25.19 -14.37
N TRP A 73 13.14 24.34 -14.30
CA TRP A 73 13.21 23.10 -15.08
C TRP A 73 12.04 22.16 -14.77
N LEU A 74 11.70 21.93 -13.50
CA LEU A 74 10.57 21.09 -13.12
C LEU A 74 9.21 21.63 -13.61
N ARG A 75 9.06 22.96 -13.65
CA ARG A 75 7.85 23.62 -14.14
C ARG A 75 7.74 23.58 -15.67
N SER A 76 8.86 23.63 -16.41
CA SER A 76 8.86 23.57 -17.88
C SER A 76 8.26 22.25 -18.40
N GLN A 77 8.39 21.18 -17.63
CA GLN A 77 7.86 19.84 -17.89
C GLN A 77 6.32 19.75 -17.70
N GLY A 78 5.61 20.85 -17.43
CA GLY A 78 4.15 20.93 -17.34
C GLY A 78 3.56 20.73 -15.94
N ARG A 79 2.24 20.52 -15.87
CA ARG A 79 1.49 20.38 -14.61
C ARG A 79 1.95 19.18 -13.77
N GLY A 80 1.96 19.34 -12.44
CA GLY A 80 2.28 18.26 -11.51
C GLY A 80 3.74 18.19 -11.03
N TYR A 81 4.50 19.29 -11.18
CA TYR A 81 5.91 19.34 -10.76
C TYR A 81 6.14 18.93 -9.29
N GLN A 82 5.22 19.25 -8.37
CA GLN A 82 5.29 18.82 -6.96
C GLN A 82 5.24 17.29 -6.81
N THR A 83 4.38 16.62 -7.59
CA THR A 83 4.32 15.15 -7.61
C THR A 83 5.61 14.56 -8.19
N ARG A 84 6.16 15.19 -9.23
CA ARG A 84 7.43 14.80 -9.85
C ARG A 84 8.62 14.92 -8.91
N ILE A 85 8.69 15.97 -8.08
CA ILE A 85 9.72 16.10 -7.03
C ILE A 85 9.73 14.85 -6.15
N ASN A 86 8.56 14.45 -5.63
CA ASN A 86 8.49 13.26 -4.77
C ASN A 86 8.80 11.96 -5.51
N ALA A 87 8.48 11.85 -6.81
CA ALA A 87 8.83 10.69 -7.62
C ALA A 87 10.35 10.57 -7.81
N LEU A 88 11.02 11.66 -8.17
CA LEU A 88 12.48 11.71 -8.35
C LEU A 88 13.22 11.39 -7.04
N LEU A 89 12.80 11.98 -5.93
CA LEU A 89 13.38 11.69 -4.62
C LEU A 89 13.20 10.21 -4.22
N ARG A 90 12.05 9.62 -4.54
CA ARG A 90 11.80 8.20 -4.27
C ARG A 90 12.68 7.31 -5.13
N GLU A 91 12.82 7.63 -6.41
CA GLU A 91 13.68 6.88 -7.33
C GLU A 91 15.14 6.89 -6.85
N GLU A 92 15.66 8.07 -6.51
CA GLU A 92 17.02 8.20 -5.98
C GLU A 92 17.22 7.50 -4.64
N MET A 93 16.23 7.57 -3.74
CA MET A 93 16.23 6.81 -2.49
C MET A 93 16.32 5.30 -2.75
N LEU A 94 15.48 4.76 -3.65
CA LEU A 94 15.48 3.34 -3.99
C LEU A 94 16.79 2.89 -4.66
N LYS A 95 17.33 3.69 -5.59
CA LYS A 95 18.63 3.43 -6.22
C LYS A 95 19.75 3.33 -5.18
N ARG A 96 19.76 4.22 -4.18
CA ARG A 96 20.78 4.20 -3.11
C ARG A 96 20.57 3.06 -2.11
N MET A 97 19.33 2.70 -1.81
CA MET A 97 19.01 1.58 -0.91
C MET A 97 19.33 0.23 -1.57
N GLY A 98 19.04 0.07 -2.87
CA GLY A 98 19.39 -1.14 -3.64
C GLY A 98 20.90 -1.34 -3.83
N LYS A 99 21.70 -0.27 -3.78
CA LYS A 99 23.17 -0.33 -3.84
C LYS A 99 23.85 -0.59 -2.49
N LYS A 100 23.15 -0.49 -1.36
CA LYS A 100 23.73 -0.62 -0.01
C LYS A 100 23.74 -2.06 0.54
N THR A 101 23.31 -3.03 -0.24
CA THR A 101 23.38 -4.46 0.11
C THR A 101 24.13 -5.20 -1.00
N ALA A 102 25.42 -4.88 -1.13
CA ALA A 102 26.41 -5.64 -1.89
C ALA A 102 27.78 -5.37 -1.25
#